data_AF-A0A6V8PNV5-F1
#
_entry.id   AF-A0A6V8PNV5-F1
#
_cell.length_a   1.000
_cell.length_b   1.000
_cell.length_c   1.000
_cell.angle_alpha   90.00
_cell.angle_beta   90.00
_cell.angle_gamma   90.00
#
_symmetry.space_group_name_H-M   'P 1'
#
loop_
_entity.id
_entity.type
_entity.pdbx_description
1 polymer ?
#
loop_
_entity_poly.entity_id
_entity_poly.type
_entity_poly.pdbx_seq_one_letter_code
_entity_poly.pdbx_strand_id
1 'polypeptide(L)'
;FIAPSVVRRGPLTIAVSTSGISPSLARTIRKELEGLYGREFVKHLNHIKKMRVKALSGIKNNKERIKFLRGLSLNAWKKLRSPAKCTSMDMDD
;
A
#
# COMPACT_ATOMS: atom_id res chain seq x y z
N PHE A 1 18.52 -19.00 2.15
CA PHE A 1 17.48 -18.00 1.83
C PHE A 1 16.21 -18.37 2.59
N ILE A 2 15.54 -17.40 3.24
CA ILE A 2 14.29 -17.64 3.97
C ILE A 2 13.19 -16.92 3.20
N ALA A 3 12.20 -17.67 2.72
CA ALA A 3 11.08 -17.11 1.99
C ALA A 3 10.15 -16.34 2.96
N PRO A 4 9.88 -15.04 2.75
CA PRO A 4 8.98 -14.28 3.60
C PRO A 4 7.51 -14.61 3.31
N SER A 5 6.64 -14.29 4.26
CA SER A 5 5.19 -14.24 4.06
C SER A 5 4.82 -12.92 3.38
N VAL A 6 4.18 -12.96 2.21
CA VAL A 6 3.97 -11.75 1.39
C VAL A 6 2.48 -11.44 1.19
N VAL A 7 2.10 -10.17 1.38
CA VAL A 7 0.83 -9.60 0.91
C VAL A 7 1.08 -8.88 -0.42
N ARG A 8 0.28 -9.21 -1.44
CA ARG A 8 0.31 -8.53 -2.74
C ARG A 8 -1.04 -7.87 -3.01
N ARG A 9 -1.02 -6.57 -3.30
CA ARG A 9 -2.17 -5.74 -3.65
C ARG A 9 -1.79 -4.80 -4.78
N GLY A 10 -1.87 -5.28 -6.02
CA GLY A 10 -1.43 -4.53 -7.21
C GLY A 10 0.03 -4.04 -7.03
N PRO A 11 0.29 -2.71 -7.07
CA PRO A 11 1.63 -2.16 -6.87
C PRO A 11 2.11 -2.18 -5.40
N LEU A 12 1.27 -2.49 -4.40
CA LEU A 12 1.66 -2.64 -3.00
C LEU A 12 2.15 -4.07 -2.74
N THR A 13 3.33 -4.19 -2.15
CA THR A 13 3.87 -5.46 -1.64
C THR A 13 4.32 -5.25 -0.21
N ILE A 14 3.88 -6.11 0.71
CA ILE A 14 4.32 -6.13 2.11
C ILE A 14 4.90 -7.50 2.39
N ALA A 15 6.16 -7.56 2.80
CA ALA A 15 6.85 -8.79 3.15
C ALA A 15 7.06 -8.86 4.67
N VAL A 16 6.63 -9.96 5.28
CA VAL A 16 6.79 -10.26 6.70
C VAL A 16 7.79 -11.39 6.85
N SER A 17 8.82 -11.16 7.64
CA SER A 17 9.86 -12.16 7.96
C SER A 17 10.15 -12.13 9.45
N THR A 18 10.33 -13.31 10.04
CA THR A 18 10.78 -13.49 11.42
C THR A 18 12.18 -14.10 11.46
N SER A 19 13.02 -13.85 10.44
CA SER A 19 14.37 -14.44 10.31
C SER A 19 14.40 -15.98 10.45
N GLY A 20 13.32 -16.65 10.06
CA GLY A 20 13.18 -18.11 10.18
C GLY A 20 12.80 -18.62 11.57
N ILE A 21 12.71 -17.74 12.57
CA ILE A 21 12.40 -18.09 13.96
C ILE A 21 10.98 -18.67 14.09
N SER A 22 10.00 -18.08 13.40
CA SER A 22 8.61 -18.52 13.48
C SER A 22 7.84 -18.27 12.17
N PRO A 23 7.87 -19.22 11.22
CA PRO A 23 7.10 -19.15 9.98
C PRO A 23 5.59 -19.02 10.21
N SER A 24 5.07 -19.63 11.28
CA SER A 24 3.66 -19.52 11.68
C SER A 24 3.30 -18.10 12.10
N LEU A 25 4.14 -17.44 12.90
CA LEU A 25 3.92 -16.04 13.30
C LEU A 25 3.98 -15.10 12.09
N ALA A 26 4.95 -15.29 11.19
CA ALA A 26 5.02 -14.51 9.95
C ALA A 26 3.73 -14.63 9.12
N ARG A 27 3.14 -15.85 9.05
CA ARG A 27 1.87 -16.09 8.36
C ARG A 27 0.69 -15.41 9.04
N THR A 28 0.64 -15.40 10.38
CA THR A 28 -0.42 -14.74 11.16
C THR A 28 -0.40 -13.23 10.95
N ILE A 29 0.76 -12.58 11.08
CA ILE A 29 0.90 -11.13 10.82
C ILE A 29 0.51 -10.81 9.38
N ARG A 30 0.95 -11.63 8.41
CA ARG A 30 0.56 -11.46 7.00
C ARG A 30 -0.97 -11.53 6.81
N LYS A 31 -1.70 -12.41 7.52
CA LYS A 31 -3.19 -12.46 7.48
C LYS A 31 -3.83 -11.18 8.02
N GLU A 32 -3.32 -10.66 9.14
CA GLU A 32 -3.80 -9.40 9.71
C GLU A 32 -3.62 -8.24 8.71
N LEU A 33 -2.43 -8.14 8.10
CA LEU A 33 -2.12 -7.14 7.09
C LEU A 33 -2.99 -7.27 5.82
N GLU A 34 -3.44 -8.48 5.46
CA GLU A 34 -4.37 -8.64 4.33
C GLU A 34 -5.73 -7.97 4.56
N GLY A 35 -6.20 -7.92 5.81
CA GLY A 35 -7.43 -7.23 6.20
C GLY A 35 -7.25 -5.72 6.36
N LEU A 36 -6.08 -5.29 6.83
CA LEU A 36 -5.77 -3.86 7.01
C LEU A 36 -5.45 -3.12 5.70
N TYR A 37 -4.91 -3.83 4.70
CA TYR A 37 -4.52 -3.24 3.41
C TYR A 37 -5.41 -3.79 2.28
N GLY A 38 -6.57 -3.17 2.13
CA GLY A 38 -7.59 -3.54 1.14
C GLY A 38 -7.30 -3.04 -0.28
N ARG A 39 -8.31 -3.17 -1.14
CA ARG A 39 -8.21 -2.82 -2.57
C ARG A 39 -8.10 -1.31 -2.83
N GLU A 40 -8.47 -0.47 -1.86
CA GLU A 40 -8.35 0.99 -1.89
C GLU A 40 -6.89 1.43 -2.10
N PHE A 41 -5.92 0.71 -1.53
CA PHE A 41 -4.50 0.97 -1.74
C PHE A 41 -4.09 0.77 -3.20
N VAL A 42 -4.69 -0.21 -3.90
CA VAL A 42 -4.44 -0.44 -5.33
C VAL A 42 -4.87 0.77 -6.14
N LYS A 43 -6.12 1.24 -5.93
CA LYS A 43 -6.67 2.41 -6.63
C LYS A 43 -5.82 3.64 -6.37
N HIS A 44 -5.43 3.85 -5.11
CA HIS A 44 -4.64 5.00 -4.71
C HIS A 44 -3.23 4.99 -5.33
N LEU A 45 -2.51 3.87 -5.23
CA LEU A 45 -1.17 3.75 -5.80
C LEU A 45 -1.17 3.84 -7.33
N ASN A 46 -2.21 3.32 -8.00
CA ASN A 46 -2.38 3.52 -9.43
C ASN A 46 -2.58 5.00 -9.79
N HIS A 47 -3.30 5.76 -8.96
CA HIS A 47 -3.42 7.21 -9.13
C HIS A 47 -2.08 7.92 -8.96
N ILE A 48 -1.33 7.62 -7.89
CA ILE A 48 0.03 8.16 -7.69
C ILE A 48 0.93 7.80 -8.89
N LYS A 49 0.88 6.56 -9.38
CA LYS A 49 1.66 6.10 -10.54
C LYS A 49 1.42 6.99 -11.75
N LYS A 50 0.14 7.30 -12.07
CA LYS A 50 -0.22 8.21 -13.18
C LYS A 50 0.32 9.62 -12.95
N MET A 51 0.17 10.16 -11.74
CA MET A 51 0.66 11.51 -11.43
C MET A 51 2.19 11.60 -11.46
N ARG A 52 2.89 10.52 -11.06
CA ARG A 52 4.34 10.43 -11.12
C ARG A 52 4.85 10.51 -12.55
N VAL A 53 4.22 9.80 -13.48
CA VAL A 53 4.57 9.88 -14.91
C VAL A 53 4.47 11.31 -15.42
N LYS A 54 3.35 12.00 -15.13
CA LYS A 54 3.15 13.40 -15.52
C LYS A 54 4.17 14.35 -14.88
N ALA A 55 4.50 14.15 -13.60
CA ALA A 55 5.48 14.98 -12.90
C ALA A 55 6.90 14.82 -13.45
N LEU A 56 7.28 13.59 -13.83
CA LEU A 56 8.59 13.30 -14.40
C LEU A 56 8.77 13.95 -15.78
N SER A 57 7.71 13.99 -16.60
CA SER A 57 7.76 14.64 -17.92
C SER A 57 7.55 16.16 -17.87
N GLY A 58 6.71 16.65 -16.93
CA GLY A 58 6.27 18.05 -16.90
C GLY A 58 7.10 18.99 -16.03
N ILE A 59 7.73 18.50 -14.93
CA ILE A 59 8.42 19.36 -13.98
C ILE A 59 9.94 19.25 -14.21
N LYS A 60 10.55 20.22 -14.91
CA LYS A 60 11.99 20.22 -15.20
C LYS A 60 12.85 20.38 -13.94
N ASN A 61 12.42 21.22 -12.99
CA ASN A 61 13.15 21.47 -11.76
C ASN A 61 13.04 20.27 -10.80
N ASN A 62 14.18 19.67 -10.43
CA ASN A 62 14.21 18.50 -9.57
C ASN A 62 13.67 18.77 -8.15
N LYS A 63 13.96 19.94 -7.56
CA LYS A 63 13.48 20.30 -6.22
C LYS A 63 11.95 20.40 -6.19
N GLU A 64 11.37 21.05 -7.20
CA GLU A 64 9.91 21.18 -7.34
C GLU A 64 9.25 19.81 -7.59
N ARG A 65 9.87 18.98 -8.42
CA ARG A 65 9.37 17.63 -8.71
C ARG A 65 9.33 16.78 -7.45
N ILE A 66 10.39 16.79 -6.65
CA ILE A 66 10.45 16.08 -5.36
C ILE A 66 9.38 16.63 -4.41
N LYS A 67 9.22 17.95 -4.32
CA LYS A 67 8.19 18.58 -3.47
C LYS A 67 6.78 18.14 -3.88
N PHE A 68 6.46 18.14 -5.17
CA PHE A 68 5.17 17.68 -5.71
C PHE A 68 4.91 16.20 -5.40
N LEU A 69 5.88 15.32 -5.68
CA LEU A 69 5.76 13.89 -5.43
C LEU A 69 5.60 13.55 -3.95
N ARG A 70 6.29 14.29 -3.05
CA ARG A 70 6.12 14.17 -1.60
C ARG A 70 4.70 14.55 -1.16
N GLY A 71 4.16 15.65 -1.70
CA GLY A 71 2.80 16.11 -1.41
C GLY A 71 1.73 15.08 -1.75
N LEU A 72 1.88 14.36 -2.87
CA LEU A 72 0.96 13.28 -3.26
C LEU A 72 0.90 12.14 -2.24
N SER A 73 2.04 11.81 -1.62
CA SER A 73 2.15 10.70 -0.66
C SER A 73 1.50 11.00 0.69
N LEU A 74 1.56 12.25 1.18
CA LEU A 74 1.07 12.61 2.52
C LEU A 74 -0.46 12.62 2.60
N ASN A 75 -1.14 12.97 1.50
CA ASN A 75 -2.60 13.03 1.43
C ASN A 75 -3.24 11.63 1.38
N ALA A 76 -2.49 10.63 0.90
CA ALA A 76 -2.89 9.23 0.86
C ALA A 76 -3.23 8.66 2.24
N TRP A 77 -2.32 8.89 3.18
CA TRP A 77 -2.29 8.22 4.47
C TRP A 77 -3.49 8.58 5.35
N LYS A 78 -3.85 9.86 5.37
CA LYS A 78 -4.99 10.37 6.15
C LYS A 78 -6.33 9.82 5.66
N LYS A 79 -6.47 9.62 4.33
CA LYS A 79 -7.71 9.19 3.69
C LYS A 79 -7.93 7.68 3.79
N LEU A 80 -6.86 6.89 3.66
CA LEU A 80 -6.95 5.43 3.63
C LEU A 80 -7.04 4.81 5.03
N ARG A 81 -6.58 5.51 6.07
CA ARG A 81 -6.53 5.02 7.45
C ARG A 81 -7.53 5.71 8.38
N SER A 82 -8.52 6.43 7.84
CA SER A 82 -9.59 6.98 8.68
C SER A 82 -10.37 5.84 9.35
N PRO A 83 -10.62 5.87 10.67
CA PRO A 83 -11.20 4.76 11.44
C PRO A 83 -12.68 4.45 11.13
N ALA A 84 -13.20 4.86 9.97
CA ALA A 84 -14.58 4.64 9.57
C ALA A 84 -14.63 4.19 8.10
N LYS A 85 -14.63 2.87 7.92
CA LYS A 85 -15.47 2.14 6.96
C LYS A 85 -15.31 0.64 7.22
N CYS A 86 -15.92 0.18 8.31
CA CYS A 86 -16.58 -1.12 8.28
C CYS A 86 -17.65 -1.01 7.19
N THR A 87 -17.39 -1.51 5.99
CA THR A 87 -18.47 -1.91 5.10
C THR A 87 -18.75 -3.37 5.43
N SER A 88 -19.82 -3.56 6.20
CA SER A 88 -20.68 -4.73 6.13
C SER A 88 -21.11 -5.00 4.68
N MET A 89 -21.57 -6.24 4.44
CA MET A 89 -22.17 -6.80 3.21
C MET A 89 -21.15 -7.39 2.21
N ASP A 90 -21.18 -8.68 1.84
CA ASP A 90 -22.31 -9.60 1.67
C ASP A 90 -22.03 -11.03 2.23
N MET A 91 -23.00 -11.57 2.98
CA MET A 91 -23.37 -12.99 2.89
C MET A 91 -24.33 -13.08 1.70
N ASP A 92 -24.08 -13.99 0.76
CA ASP A 92 -25.09 -14.71 -0.03
C ASP A 92 -24.39 -15.82 -0.83
N ASP A 93 -24.70 -17.07 -0.44
CA ASP A 93 -24.90 -18.32 -1.20
C ASP A 93 -24.50 -19.56 -0.39
#